data_AF-A0AAJ7SKF1-F1
#
_entry.id   AF-A0AAJ7SKF1-F1
#
_cell.length_a   1.000
_cell.length_b   1.000
_cell.length_c   1.000
_cell.angle_alpha   90.00
_cell.angle_beta   90.00
_cell.angle_gamma   90.00
#
_symmetry.space_group_name_H-M   'P 1'
#
loop_
_entity.id
_entity.type
_entity.pdbx_description
1 polymer ?
#
loop_
_entity_poly.entity_id
_entity_poly.type
_entity_poly.pdbx_seq_one_letter_code
_entity_poly.pdbx_strand_id
1 'polypeptide(L)'
;MMHRFVRRLLHFVTPSACLFSRVDVALESGRSISLSALDLTVFLLHSDDDGSAYLDELLKDIVKWLSLCPSLSGGSERCLSASPLISTLSSVYPLILGSLTAHSHGLRALEKAGVFQMLLRLSSDKTQELLMRLVITAFDYCQDGLARVLLSKTLTGGTESTRVYATLHLRVLLRIGVDFFTNWGVELLLTQLHDPSPSVAHHALTILHEACDDKANLHALVQMKPALSHLGESGALLLIRFASISKGFSYLNERGFITKELERWRREYNIRYVDIVEQHLNDALTTWTRGHGDTRRSNQRTPRPSVFLPPHFYGQLSNHKTGSSLLEAQIFPALVNDIRNISASSWEDIKRLKAALWALVTTTLTSTLTSTLTSTLVH
;
A
#
# COMPACT_ATOMS: atom_id res chain seq x y z
N MET A 1 -3.54 47.80 9.97
CA MET A 1 -2.24 47.43 9.36
C MET A 1 -2.21 45.95 8.96
N MET A 2 -2.66 45.05 9.86
CA MET A 2 -2.75 43.60 9.64
C MET A 2 -3.57 43.17 8.40
N HIS A 3 -4.80 43.67 8.21
CA HIS A 3 -5.60 43.30 7.01
C HIS A 3 -4.94 43.66 5.67
N ARG A 4 -4.20 44.78 5.59
CA ARG A 4 -3.49 45.14 4.35
C ARG A 4 -2.32 44.19 4.08
N PHE A 5 -1.64 43.75 5.13
CA PHE A 5 -0.56 42.78 5.01
C PHE A 5 -1.10 41.42 4.56
N VAL A 6 -2.14 40.90 5.23
CA VAL A 6 -2.79 39.63 4.87
C VAL A 6 -3.33 39.67 3.44
N ARG A 7 -3.99 40.76 3.01
CA ARG A 7 -4.48 40.89 1.62
C ARG A 7 -3.37 40.87 0.58
N ARG A 8 -2.20 41.45 0.88
CA ARG A 8 -1.04 41.41 -0.04
C ARG A 8 -0.46 40.01 -0.13
N LEU A 9 -0.35 39.30 0.99
CA LEU A 9 0.07 37.90 1.00
C LEU A 9 -0.92 36.99 0.28
N LEU A 10 -2.22 37.19 0.52
CA LEU A 10 -3.28 36.47 -0.15
C LEU A 10 -3.17 36.66 -1.67
N HIS A 11 -3.10 37.92 -2.14
CA HIS A 11 -2.93 38.23 -3.56
C HIS A 11 -1.68 37.57 -4.16
N PHE A 12 -0.57 37.48 -3.41
CA PHE A 12 0.62 36.80 -3.87
C PHE A 12 0.38 35.29 -4.07
N VAL A 13 -0.30 34.63 -3.13
CA VAL A 13 -0.60 33.18 -3.14
C VAL A 13 -1.75 32.82 -4.08
N THR A 14 -2.65 33.75 -4.41
CA THR A 14 -3.80 33.50 -5.28
C THR A 14 -3.35 33.08 -6.70
N PRO A 15 -3.81 31.92 -7.23
CA PRO A 15 -3.43 31.44 -8.56
C PRO A 15 -3.62 32.44 -9.69
N SER A 16 -4.74 33.16 -9.71
CA SER A 16 -5.06 34.14 -10.76
C SER A 16 -4.09 35.32 -10.82
N ALA A 17 -3.38 35.65 -9.73
CA ALA A 17 -2.36 36.69 -9.74
C ALA A 17 -1.09 36.28 -10.49
N CYS A 18 -0.88 34.97 -10.73
CA CYS A 18 0.29 34.43 -11.40
C CYS A 18 1.65 34.84 -10.77
N LEU A 19 1.65 35.24 -9.49
CA LEU A 19 2.85 35.63 -8.75
C LEU A 19 3.51 34.40 -8.14
N PHE A 20 2.84 33.74 -7.21
CA PHE A 20 3.34 32.52 -6.55
C PHE A 20 3.52 31.35 -7.53
N SER A 21 2.54 31.11 -8.41
CA SER A 21 2.54 29.95 -9.32
C SER A 21 3.64 29.96 -10.39
N ARG A 22 4.35 31.08 -10.58
CA ARG A 22 5.47 31.23 -11.52
C ARG A 22 6.84 31.18 -10.86
N VAL A 23 6.90 31.17 -9.53
CA VAL A 23 8.18 31.04 -8.80
C VAL A 23 8.74 29.65 -9.06
N ASP A 24 10.01 29.59 -9.46
CA ASP A 24 10.73 28.33 -9.66
C ASP A 24 10.85 27.57 -8.34
N VAL A 25 10.53 26.27 -8.36
CA VAL A 25 10.62 25.40 -7.18
C VAL A 25 12.06 25.23 -6.69
N ALA A 26 13.04 25.35 -7.59
CA ALA A 26 14.47 25.23 -7.29
C ALA A 26 15.10 26.53 -6.77
N LEU A 27 14.31 27.61 -6.64
CA LEU A 27 14.77 28.84 -6.00
C LEU A 27 15.21 28.53 -4.56
N GLU A 28 16.32 29.14 -4.10
CA GLU A 28 16.88 28.93 -2.75
C GLU A 28 15.84 29.20 -1.65
N SER A 29 15.01 30.23 -1.82
CA SER A 29 13.91 30.56 -0.91
C SER A 29 12.60 29.83 -1.20
N GLY A 30 12.54 28.97 -2.23
CA GLY A 30 11.32 28.29 -2.69
C GLY A 30 10.65 27.50 -1.57
N ARG A 31 11.43 26.72 -0.81
CA ARG A 31 10.92 25.97 0.35
C ARG A 31 10.30 26.89 1.41
N SER A 32 10.96 27.98 1.77
CA SER A 32 10.47 28.91 2.79
C SER A 32 9.19 29.62 2.33
N ILE A 33 9.11 29.97 1.04
CA ILE A 33 7.91 30.57 0.44
C ILE A 33 6.74 29.56 0.48
N SER A 34 6.98 28.29 0.15
CA SER A 34 5.97 27.24 0.23
C SER A 34 5.45 27.03 1.66
N LEU A 35 6.36 26.93 2.64
CA LEU A 35 5.98 26.80 4.05
C LEU A 35 5.17 28.00 4.53
N SER A 36 5.57 29.22 4.15
CA SER A 36 4.83 30.44 4.49
C SER A 36 3.42 30.46 3.90
N ALA A 37 3.21 29.91 2.71
CA ALA A 37 1.88 29.80 2.10
C ALA A 37 0.99 28.77 2.83
N LEU A 38 1.58 27.67 3.30
CA LEU A 38 0.88 26.68 4.14
C LEU A 38 0.52 27.28 5.50
N ASP A 39 1.46 27.95 6.16
CA ASP A 39 1.26 28.61 7.44
C ASP A 39 0.19 29.70 7.35
N LEU A 40 0.20 30.50 6.28
CA LEU A 40 -0.86 31.48 6.00
C LEU A 40 -2.24 30.80 5.89
N THR A 41 -2.33 29.69 5.17
CA THR A 41 -3.58 28.96 4.98
C THR A 41 -4.13 28.44 6.31
N VAL A 42 -3.26 27.83 7.12
CA VAL A 42 -3.63 27.33 8.45
C VAL A 42 -3.98 28.49 9.39
N PHE A 43 -3.25 29.61 9.32
CA PHE A 43 -3.58 30.82 10.09
C PHE A 43 -4.97 31.36 9.73
N LEU A 44 -5.30 31.48 8.44
CA LEU A 44 -6.62 31.95 8.00
C LEU A 44 -7.74 31.01 8.46
N LEU A 45 -7.48 29.70 8.48
CA LEU A 45 -8.43 28.70 8.92
C LEU A 45 -8.79 28.81 10.41
N HIS A 46 -7.83 29.16 11.26
CA HIS A 46 -8.01 29.31 12.71
C HIS A 46 -8.36 30.74 13.14
N SER A 47 -8.44 31.67 12.19
CA SER A 47 -8.82 33.06 12.44
C SER A 47 -10.34 33.21 12.55
N ASP A 48 -10.76 34.40 12.98
CA ASP A 48 -12.17 34.81 13.08
C ASP A 48 -12.86 34.95 11.70
N ASP A 49 -14.07 35.50 11.70
CA ASP A 49 -14.92 35.60 10.49
C ASP A 49 -14.19 36.25 9.30
N ASP A 50 -13.33 37.24 9.54
CA ASP A 50 -12.52 37.89 8.52
C ASP A 50 -11.51 36.92 7.87
N GLY A 51 -10.87 36.06 8.67
CA GLY A 51 -9.96 35.03 8.17
C GLY A 51 -10.68 33.98 7.32
N SER A 52 -11.88 33.58 7.77
CA SER A 52 -12.72 32.64 7.01
C SER A 52 -13.13 33.19 5.63
N ALA A 53 -13.38 34.50 5.55
CA ALA A 53 -13.71 35.17 4.28
C ALA A 53 -12.53 35.19 3.31
N TYR A 54 -11.31 35.47 3.80
CA TYR A 54 -10.09 35.41 2.99
C TYR A 54 -9.79 33.99 2.50
N LEU A 55 -10.01 32.98 3.34
CA LEU A 55 -9.85 31.59 2.94
C LEU A 55 -10.87 31.18 1.87
N ASP A 56 -12.13 31.58 2.01
CA ASP A 56 -13.18 31.33 1.02
C ASP A 56 -12.85 31.98 -0.34
N GLU A 57 -12.30 33.20 -0.34
CA GLU A 57 -11.80 33.87 -1.55
C GLU A 57 -10.67 33.07 -2.21
N LEU A 58 -9.67 32.62 -1.43
CA LEU A 58 -8.57 31.80 -1.94
C LEU A 58 -9.06 30.50 -2.56
N LEU A 59 -9.93 29.77 -1.85
CA LEU A 59 -10.42 28.47 -2.30
C LEU A 59 -11.27 28.60 -3.58
N LYS A 60 -12.10 29.64 -3.68
CA LYS A 60 -12.85 29.92 -4.92
C LYS A 60 -11.94 30.22 -6.09
N ASP A 61 -10.85 30.97 -5.87
CA ASP A 61 -9.86 31.22 -6.93
C ASP A 61 -9.12 29.94 -7.34
N ILE A 62 -8.73 29.10 -6.37
CA ILE A 62 -8.14 27.77 -6.65
C ILE A 62 -9.10 26.89 -7.45
N VAL A 63 -10.39 26.85 -7.09
CA VAL A 63 -11.39 26.07 -7.85
C VAL A 63 -11.57 26.61 -9.26
N LYS A 64 -11.61 27.94 -9.42
CA LYS A 64 -11.64 28.58 -10.73
C LYS A 64 -10.40 28.21 -11.54
N TRP A 65 -9.22 28.29 -10.95
CA TRP A 65 -7.97 27.88 -11.58
C TRP A 65 -8.02 26.42 -12.03
N LEU A 66 -8.41 25.49 -11.15
CA LEU A 66 -8.57 24.06 -11.48
C LEU A 66 -9.57 23.83 -12.64
N SER A 67 -10.60 24.66 -12.77
CA SER A 67 -11.56 24.58 -13.88
C SER A 67 -10.97 25.00 -15.23
N LEU A 68 -9.87 25.73 -15.24
CA LEU A 68 -9.14 26.15 -16.45
C LEU A 68 -8.31 25.02 -17.06
N CYS A 69 -8.38 23.80 -16.52
CA CYS A 69 -7.85 22.60 -17.17
C CYS A 69 -8.34 22.52 -18.64
N PRO A 70 -7.43 22.32 -19.62
CA PRO A 70 -7.76 22.40 -21.05
C PRO A 70 -8.91 21.48 -21.49
N SER A 71 -9.06 20.34 -20.82
CA SER A 71 -10.11 19.33 -21.05
C SER A 71 -11.51 19.79 -20.64
N LEU A 72 -11.62 20.75 -19.71
CA LEU A 72 -12.89 21.22 -19.15
C LEU A 72 -13.34 22.54 -19.75
N SER A 73 -12.41 23.39 -20.19
CA SER A 73 -12.69 24.78 -20.56
C SER A 73 -12.25 25.15 -21.98
N GLY A 74 -11.61 24.24 -22.74
CA GLY A 74 -11.16 24.51 -24.12
C GLY A 74 -10.13 25.63 -24.25
N GLY A 75 -9.58 26.12 -23.13
CA GLY A 75 -8.66 27.25 -23.05
C GLY A 75 -7.19 26.85 -23.19
N SER A 76 -6.35 27.83 -23.58
CA SER A 76 -4.92 27.70 -23.87
C SER A 76 -4.00 27.91 -22.65
N GLU A 77 -4.55 27.99 -21.43
CA GLU A 77 -3.75 28.29 -20.25
C GLU A 77 -2.95 27.06 -19.77
N ARG A 78 -1.63 27.18 -19.80
CA ARG A 78 -0.67 26.08 -19.59
C ARG A 78 -0.34 25.78 -18.12
N CYS A 79 -0.87 26.55 -17.16
CA CYS A 79 -0.46 26.48 -15.75
C CYS A 79 -0.76 25.13 -15.07
N LEU A 80 -1.71 24.36 -15.60
CA LEU A 80 -2.08 23.02 -15.12
C LEU A 80 -1.51 21.89 -15.98
N SER A 81 -0.62 22.21 -16.92
CA SER A 81 0.15 21.19 -17.62
C SER A 81 1.23 20.61 -16.71
N ALA A 82 1.72 19.41 -17.04
CA ALA A 82 2.72 18.73 -16.21
C ALA A 82 4.01 19.56 -16.01
N SER A 83 4.40 20.39 -16.98
CA SER A 83 5.67 21.14 -16.89
C SER A 83 5.67 22.19 -15.76
N PRO A 84 4.72 23.14 -15.69
CA PRO A 84 4.67 24.09 -14.55
C PRO A 84 4.47 23.41 -13.20
N LEU A 85 3.66 22.35 -13.14
CA LEU A 85 3.47 21.58 -11.89
C LEU A 85 4.77 20.94 -11.38
N ILE A 86 5.76 20.70 -12.24
CA ILE A 86 7.06 20.13 -11.84
C ILE A 86 8.07 21.24 -11.53
N SER A 87 8.08 22.33 -12.31
CA SER A 87 9.13 23.35 -12.23
C SER A 87 8.80 24.56 -11.36
N THR A 88 7.55 24.73 -10.92
CA THR A 88 7.14 25.91 -10.15
C THR A 88 6.42 25.58 -8.84
N LEU A 89 6.22 26.61 -8.02
CA LEU A 89 5.43 26.52 -6.78
C LEU A 89 3.93 26.28 -7.01
N SER A 90 3.47 26.13 -8.26
CA SER A 90 2.12 25.63 -8.53
C SER A 90 1.86 24.23 -7.95
N SER A 91 2.92 23.44 -7.76
CA SER A 91 2.91 22.16 -7.02
C SER A 91 2.48 22.26 -5.55
N VAL A 92 2.47 23.47 -4.98
CA VAL A 92 2.12 23.71 -3.57
C VAL A 92 0.60 23.84 -3.37
N TYR A 93 -0.19 24.13 -4.41
CA TYR A 93 -1.65 24.22 -4.24
C TYR A 93 -2.30 22.92 -3.76
N PRO A 94 -1.93 21.73 -4.27
CA PRO A 94 -2.36 20.47 -3.66
C PRO A 94 -2.01 20.34 -2.17
N LEU A 95 -0.85 20.86 -1.73
CA LEU A 95 -0.45 20.88 -0.32
C LEU A 95 -1.28 21.88 0.51
N ILE A 96 -1.63 23.04 -0.06
CA ILE A 96 -2.56 24.01 0.56
C ILE A 96 -3.93 23.37 0.78
N LEU A 97 -4.46 22.64 -0.21
CA LEU A 97 -5.72 21.91 -0.05
C LEU A 97 -5.56 20.78 0.98
N GLY A 98 -4.45 20.06 0.93
CA GLY A 98 -4.13 18.97 1.86
C GLY A 98 -4.06 19.41 3.32
N SER A 99 -3.42 20.54 3.62
CA SER A 99 -3.32 21.04 5.00
C SER A 99 -4.68 21.32 5.62
N LEU A 100 -5.67 21.71 4.83
CA LEU A 100 -7.05 21.94 5.27
C LEU A 100 -7.79 20.63 5.60
N THR A 101 -7.46 19.51 4.92
CA THR A 101 -8.14 18.23 5.11
C THR A 101 -7.90 17.60 6.49
N ALA A 102 -6.80 17.97 7.17
CA ALA A 102 -6.52 17.53 8.53
C ALA A 102 -7.49 18.10 9.58
N HIS A 103 -8.30 19.11 9.22
CA HIS A 103 -9.19 19.80 10.16
C HIS A 103 -10.65 19.72 9.71
N SER A 104 -11.58 19.44 10.64
CA SER A 104 -13.01 19.32 10.31
C SER A 104 -13.65 20.63 9.80
N HIS A 105 -13.17 21.80 10.25
CA HIS A 105 -13.57 23.09 9.65
C HIS A 105 -12.96 23.32 8.27
N GLY A 106 -11.77 22.79 8.00
CA GLY A 106 -11.12 22.87 6.70
C GLY A 106 -11.83 22.01 5.67
N LEU A 107 -12.23 20.79 6.03
CA LEU A 107 -13.08 19.92 5.20
C LEU A 107 -14.40 20.62 4.80
N ARG A 108 -15.07 21.29 5.75
CA ARG A 108 -16.29 22.07 5.47
C ARG A 108 -16.03 23.24 4.53
N ALA A 109 -14.90 23.94 4.69
CA ALA A 109 -14.53 25.04 3.80
C ALA A 109 -14.24 24.55 2.37
N LEU A 110 -13.51 23.44 2.23
CA LEU A 110 -13.23 22.79 0.94
C LEU A 110 -14.51 22.34 0.24
N GLU A 111 -15.45 21.75 0.99
CA GLU A 111 -16.75 21.32 0.47
C GLU A 111 -17.60 22.52 0.02
N LYS A 112 -17.73 23.55 0.87
CA LYS A 112 -18.45 24.79 0.55
C LYS A 112 -17.91 25.47 -0.71
N ALA A 113 -16.59 25.48 -0.88
CA ALA A 113 -15.95 26.06 -2.06
C ALA A 113 -16.08 25.18 -3.33
N GLY A 114 -16.55 23.94 -3.21
CA GLY A 114 -16.69 23.01 -4.33
C GLY A 114 -15.39 22.33 -4.77
N VAL A 115 -14.36 22.29 -3.91
CA VAL A 115 -13.06 21.70 -4.23
C VAL A 115 -13.18 20.21 -4.54
N PHE A 116 -13.85 19.44 -3.68
CA PHE A 116 -14.02 18.00 -3.91
C PHE A 116 -14.78 17.69 -5.20
N GLN A 117 -15.82 18.47 -5.52
CA GLN A 117 -16.57 18.29 -6.76
C GLN A 117 -15.69 18.54 -8.00
N MET A 118 -14.82 19.55 -7.94
CA MET A 118 -13.85 19.82 -9.01
C MET A 118 -12.83 18.68 -9.14
N LEU A 119 -12.22 18.26 -8.03
CA LEU A 119 -11.23 17.18 -8.03
C LEU A 119 -11.81 15.83 -8.48
N LEU A 120 -13.06 15.52 -8.11
CA LEU A 120 -13.77 14.34 -8.59
C LEU A 120 -14.02 14.39 -10.10
N ARG A 121 -14.23 15.57 -10.70
CA ARG A 121 -14.32 15.69 -12.16
C ARG A 121 -12.95 15.47 -12.82
N LEU A 122 -11.91 16.08 -12.26
CA LEU A 122 -10.54 15.97 -12.75
C LEU A 122 -9.97 14.54 -12.61
N SER A 123 -10.41 13.76 -11.63
CA SER A 123 -9.93 12.38 -11.44
C SER A 123 -10.25 11.45 -12.62
N SER A 124 -11.25 11.81 -13.44
CA SER A 124 -11.64 11.08 -14.64
C SER A 124 -10.88 11.54 -15.89
N ASP A 125 -10.10 12.62 -15.79
CA ASP A 125 -9.34 13.19 -16.89
C ASP A 125 -7.91 12.62 -16.94
N LYS A 126 -7.60 11.92 -18.04
CA LYS A 126 -6.30 11.30 -18.28
C LYS A 126 -5.16 12.28 -18.48
N THR A 127 -5.45 13.56 -18.73
CA THR A 127 -4.42 14.60 -18.88
C THR A 127 -3.91 15.13 -17.54
N GLN A 128 -4.65 14.89 -16.45
CA GLN A 128 -4.43 15.47 -15.13
C GLN A 128 -3.82 14.49 -14.13
N GLU A 129 -3.13 13.44 -14.60
CA GLU A 129 -2.58 12.40 -13.73
C GLU A 129 -1.64 12.96 -12.66
N LEU A 130 -0.72 13.87 -13.03
CA LEU A 130 0.26 14.42 -12.11
C LEU A 130 -0.42 15.20 -10.98
N LEU A 131 -1.39 16.06 -11.34
CA LEU A 131 -2.18 16.81 -10.37
C LEU A 131 -2.90 15.87 -9.40
N MET A 132 -3.55 14.84 -9.94
CA MET A 132 -4.27 13.87 -9.11
C MET A 132 -3.34 13.11 -8.17
N ARG A 133 -2.12 12.74 -8.61
CA ARG A 133 -1.11 12.12 -7.76
C ARG A 133 -0.70 13.03 -6.62
N LEU A 134 -0.41 14.30 -6.90
CA LEU A 134 -0.07 15.30 -5.88
C LEU A 134 -1.20 15.47 -4.86
N VAL A 135 -2.44 15.58 -5.34
CA VAL A 135 -3.64 15.72 -4.49
C VAL A 135 -3.80 14.51 -3.57
N ILE A 136 -3.81 13.28 -4.10
CA ILE A 136 -4.02 12.11 -3.24
C ILE A 136 -2.87 11.88 -2.26
N THR A 137 -1.65 12.33 -2.56
CA THR A 137 -0.54 12.24 -1.58
C THR A 137 -0.54 13.35 -0.54
N ALA A 138 -1.22 14.46 -0.80
CA ALA A 138 -1.25 15.62 0.08
C ALA A 138 -2.38 15.56 1.12
N PHE A 139 -3.44 14.81 0.84
CA PHE A 139 -4.65 14.80 1.66
C PHE A 139 -4.49 13.91 2.89
N ASP A 140 -5.12 14.34 3.99
CA ASP A 140 -5.32 13.55 5.20
C ASP A 140 -6.55 12.64 5.04
N TYR A 141 -6.42 11.39 5.48
CA TYR A 141 -7.46 10.35 5.38
C TYR A 141 -7.94 9.84 6.74
N CYS A 142 -7.60 10.51 7.85
CA CYS A 142 -7.96 10.08 9.20
C CYS A 142 -9.48 10.17 9.42
N GLN A 143 -10.12 11.19 8.85
CA GLN A 143 -11.57 11.40 8.93
C GLN A 143 -12.29 10.74 7.74
N ASP A 144 -13.47 10.17 8.01
CA ASP A 144 -14.33 9.68 6.95
C ASP A 144 -14.97 10.84 6.18
N GLY A 145 -15.13 10.69 4.86
CA GLY A 145 -15.73 11.73 4.01
C GLY A 145 -15.14 11.83 2.61
N LEU A 146 -15.29 13.01 2.00
CA LEU A 146 -15.02 13.25 0.57
C LEU A 146 -13.56 13.01 0.15
N ALA A 147 -12.58 13.13 1.08
CA ALA A 147 -11.19 12.79 0.80
C ALA A 147 -11.02 11.30 0.48
N ARG A 148 -11.63 10.41 1.28
CA ARG A 148 -11.61 8.95 1.02
C ARG A 148 -12.40 8.59 -0.24
N VAL A 149 -13.50 9.29 -0.52
CA VAL A 149 -14.25 9.14 -1.77
C VAL A 149 -13.38 9.49 -2.98
N LEU A 150 -12.62 10.58 -2.90
CA LEU A 150 -11.70 10.99 -3.96
C LEU A 150 -10.57 9.96 -4.17
N LEU A 151 -9.99 9.43 -3.09
CA LEU A 151 -8.99 8.37 -3.17
C LEU A 151 -9.57 7.10 -3.80
N SER A 152 -10.74 6.66 -3.36
CA SER A 152 -11.46 5.49 -3.92
C SER A 152 -11.76 5.67 -5.42
N LYS A 153 -12.24 6.85 -5.83
CA LYS A 153 -12.44 7.16 -7.25
C LYS A 153 -11.13 7.15 -8.04
N THR A 154 -10.04 7.63 -7.46
CA THR A 154 -8.72 7.63 -8.10
C THR A 154 -8.16 6.21 -8.24
N LEU A 155 -8.40 5.35 -7.24
CA LEU A 155 -8.02 3.93 -7.24
C LEU A 155 -8.74 3.12 -8.33
N THR A 156 -9.95 3.51 -8.71
CA THR A 156 -10.82 2.71 -9.61
C THR A 156 -11.04 3.34 -11.00
N GLY A 157 -11.09 4.67 -11.10
CA GLY A 157 -11.46 5.40 -12.31
C GLY A 157 -10.32 6.05 -13.09
N GLY A 158 -9.10 6.06 -12.55
CA GLY A 158 -7.93 6.67 -13.19
C GLY A 158 -7.32 5.81 -14.31
N THR A 159 -6.28 6.32 -14.96
CA THR A 159 -5.41 5.51 -15.84
C THR A 159 -4.68 4.44 -15.04
N GLU A 160 -4.20 3.38 -15.70
CA GLU A 160 -3.44 2.33 -15.01
C GLU A 160 -2.27 2.89 -14.18
N SER A 161 -1.51 3.83 -14.75
CA SER A 161 -0.39 4.49 -14.05
C SER A 161 -0.84 5.22 -12.77
N THR A 162 -1.99 5.89 -12.82
CA THR A 162 -2.58 6.58 -11.67
C THR A 162 -3.12 5.60 -10.62
N ARG A 163 -3.78 4.50 -11.06
CA ARG A 163 -4.30 3.46 -10.14
C ARG A 163 -3.17 2.71 -9.45
N VAL A 164 -2.07 2.40 -10.16
CA VAL A 164 -0.84 1.85 -9.57
C VAL A 164 -0.30 2.79 -8.50
N TYR A 165 -0.16 4.08 -8.82
CA TYR A 165 0.36 5.07 -7.89
C TYR A 165 -0.53 5.22 -6.64
N ALA A 166 -1.84 5.30 -6.81
CA ALA A 166 -2.80 5.37 -5.69
C ALA A 166 -2.77 4.10 -4.84
N THR A 167 -2.63 2.92 -5.47
CA THR A 167 -2.51 1.65 -4.76
C THR A 167 -1.22 1.59 -3.93
N LEU A 168 -0.09 2.04 -4.49
CA LEU A 168 1.16 2.17 -3.75
C LEU A 168 1.07 3.19 -2.61
N HIS A 169 0.29 4.25 -2.79
CA HIS A 169 0.03 5.21 -1.72
C HIS A 169 -0.71 4.59 -0.53
N LEU A 170 -1.60 3.61 -0.74
CA LEU A 170 -2.19 2.84 0.37
C LEU A 170 -1.13 2.15 1.26
N ARG A 171 0.02 1.75 0.70
CA ARG A 171 1.14 1.23 1.50
C ARG A 171 1.75 2.31 2.39
N VAL A 172 1.85 3.54 1.90
CA VAL A 172 2.33 4.67 2.70
C VAL A 172 1.38 4.90 3.87
N LEU A 173 0.08 4.97 3.61
CA LEU A 173 -0.96 5.15 4.64
C LEU A 173 -0.96 4.01 5.68
N LEU A 174 -0.73 2.77 5.24
CA LEU A 174 -0.54 1.62 6.13
C LEU A 174 0.69 1.82 7.04
N ARG A 175 1.85 2.17 6.48
CA ARG A 175 3.12 2.26 7.22
C ARG A 175 3.22 3.44 8.17
N ILE A 176 2.59 4.57 7.83
CA ILE A 176 2.51 5.72 8.75
C ILE A 176 1.49 5.51 9.86
N GLY A 177 0.69 4.43 9.79
CA GLY A 177 -0.28 4.07 10.82
C GLY A 177 -1.49 5.00 10.85
N VAL A 178 -2.08 5.35 9.69
CA VAL A 178 -3.30 6.17 9.67
C VAL A 178 -4.41 5.50 10.48
N ASP A 179 -5.10 6.30 11.27
CA ASP A 179 -6.16 5.82 12.15
C ASP A 179 -7.23 5.03 11.39
N PHE A 180 -7.64 3.93 12.02
CA PHE A 180 -8.69 3.04 11.51
C PHE A 180 -8.43 2.51 10.09
N PHE A 181 -7.18 2.43 9.62
CA PHE A 181 -6.84 1.87 8.30
C PHE A 181 -7.47 0.48 8.07
N THR A 182 -7.57 -0.34 9.12
CA THR A 182 -8.26 -1.63 9.10
C THR A 182 -9.69 -1.57 8.58
N ASN A 183 -10.40 -0.46 8.80
CA ASN A 183 -11.82 -0.33 8.46
C ASN A 183 -12.05 0.09 7.01
N TRP A 184 -11.13 0.81 6.39
CA TRP A 184 -11.31 1.39 5.05
C TRP A 184 -10.18 1.02 4.09
N GLY A 185 -8.92 1.02 4.55
CA GLY A 185 -7.76 0.73 3.73
C GLY A 185 -7.69 -0.73 3.28
N VAL A 186 -8.04 -1.67 4.16
CA VAL A 186 -8.12 -3.11 3.82
C VAL A 186 -9.21 -3.36 2.76
N GLU A 187 -10.35 -2.68 2.88
CA GLU A 187 -11.43 -2.78 1.89
C GLU A 187 -10.99 -2.25 0.53
N LEU A 188 -10.36 -1.07 0.49
CA LEU A 188 -9.83 -0.50 -0.75
C LEU A 188 -8.80 -1.43 -1.41
N LEU A 189 -7.88 -2.00 -0.63
CA LEU A 189 -6.91 -2.98 -1.15
C LEU A 189 -7.59 -4.22 -1.73
N LEU A 190 -8.66 -4.69 -1.08
CA LEU A 190 -9.45 -5.82 -1.57
C LEU A 190 -10.15 -5.49 -2.89
N THR A 191 -10.69 -4.28 -3.04
CA THR A 191 -11.22 -3.80 -4.33
C THR A 191 -10.13 -3.87 -5.41
N GLN A 192 -8.90 -3.42 -5.11
CA GLN A 192 -7.80 -3.41 -6.08
C GLN A 192 -7.33 -4.81 -6.50
N LEU A 193 -7.60 -5.87 -5.74
CA LEU A 193 -7.33 -7.26 -6.16
C LEU A 193 -8.16 -7.69 -7.39
N HIS A 194 -9.19 -6.92 -7.74
CA HIS A 194 -10.07 -7.18 -8.89
C HIS A 194 -9.86 -6.15 -10.01
N ASP A 195 -8.81 -5.32 -9.94
CA ASP A 195 -8.47 -4.39 -11.01
C ASP A 195 -8.16 -5.14 -12.31
N PRO A 196 -8.59 -4.63 -13.49
CA PRO A 196 -8.29 -5.25 -14.77
C PRO A 196 -6.80 -5.28 -15.11
N SER A 197 -5.98 -4.37 -14.54
CA SER A 197 -4.52 -4.42 -14.67
C SER A 197 -3.93 -5.42 -13.68
N PRO A 198 -3.22 -6.46 -14.16
CA PRO A 198 -2.49 -7.38 -13.29
C PRO A 198 -1.44 -6.68 -12.42
N SER A 199 -0.90 -5.55 -12.89
CA SER A 199 0.08 -4.74 -12.16
C SER A 199 -0.53 -4.13 -10.90
N VAL A 200 -1.74 -3.55 -11.00
CA VAL A 200 -2.48 -2.99 -9.86
C VAL A 200 -2.82 -4.08 -8.86
N ALA A 201 -3.40 -5.20 -9.33
CA ALA A 201 -3.76 -6.32 -8.48
C ALA A 201 -2.54 -6.93 -7.75
N HIS A 202 -1.40 -7.03 -8.43
CA HIS A 202 -0.14 -7.51 -7.83
C HIS A 202 0.36 -6.59 -6.71
N HIS A 203 0.33 -5.27 -6.92
CA HIS A 203 0.71 -4.31 -5.87
C HIS A 203 -0.23 -4.38 -4.68
N ALA A 204 -1.54 -4.42 -4.92
CA ALA A 204 -2.53 -4.57 -3.86
C ALA A 204 -2.32 -5.86 -3.04
N LEU A 205 -2.06 -6.98 -3.71
CA LEU A 205 -1.76 -8.26 -3.07
C LEU A 205 -0.51 -8.19 -2.18
N THR A 206 0.55 -7.56 -2.69
CA THR A 206 1.79 -7.38 -1.93
C THR A 206 1.57 -6.50 -0.69
N ILE A 207 0.76 -5.44 -0.82
CA ILE A 207 0.42 -4.58 0.33
C ILE A 207 -0.46 -5.33 1.33
N LEU A 208 -1.41 -6.15 0.88
CA LEU A 208 -2.23 -6.96 1.78
C LEU A 208 -1.40 -7.99 2.56
N HIS A 209 -0.39 -8.59 1.94
CA HIS A 209 0.54 -9.47 2.65
C HIS A 209 1.24 -8.74 3.79
N GLU A 210 1.70 -7.50 3.56
CA GLU A 210 2.31 -6.65 4.58
C GLU A 210 1.28 -6.21 5.64
N ALA A 211 0.08 -5.78 5.23
CA ALA A 211 -0.98 -5.37 6.13
C ALA A 211 -1.40 -6.49 7.08
N CYS A 212 -1.39 -7.74 6.61
CA CYS A 212 -1.73 -8.92 7.40
C CYS A 212 -0.67 -9.33 8.44
N ASP A 213 0.47 -8.65 8.51
CA ASP A 213 1.39 -8.81 9.64
C ASP A 213 0.79 -8.19 10.92
N ASP A 214 -0.13 -7.22 10.79
CA ASP A 214 -1.01 -6.76 11.87
C ASP A 214 -2.24 -7.67 12.00
N LYS A 215 -2.49 -8.17 13.23
CA LYS A 215 -3.61 -9.08 13.51
C LYS A 215 -4.97 -8.44 13.29
N ALA A 216 -5.15 -7.14 13.56
CA ALA A 216 -6.41 -6.44 13.35
C ALA A 216 -6.79 -6.43 11.86
N ASN A 217 -5.81 -6.12 10.99
CA ASN A 217 -5.98 -6.16 9.54
C ASN A 217 -6.31 -7.57 9.03
N LEU A 218 -5.59 -8.59 9.53
CA LEU A 218 -5.87 -9.99 9.18
C LEU A 218 -7.29 -10.40 9.62
N HIS A 219 -7.71 -10.02 10.82
CA HIS A 219 -9.07 -10.27 11.31
C HIS A 219 -10.12 -9.61 10.42
N ALA A 220 -9.91 -8.35 10.02
CA ALA A 220 -10.83 -7.64 9.12
C ALA A 220 -10.91 -8.32 7.75
N LEU A 221 -9.76 -8.67 7.16
CA LEU A 221 -9.71 -9.35 5.86
C LEU A 221 -10.42 -10.72 5.90
N VAL A 222 -10.25 -11.49 6.98
CA VAL A 222 -10.94 -12.77 7.18
C VAL A 222 -12.45 -12.57 7.31
N GLN A 223 -12.89 -11.51 7.98
CA GLN A 223 -14.32 -11.20 8.10
C GLN A 223 -14.97 -10.89 6.75
N MET A 224 -14.25 -10.23 5.85
CA MET A 224 -14.73 -9.90 4.50
C MET A 224 -14.86 -11.13 3.57
N LYS A 225 -14.25 -12.27 3.91
CA LYS A 225 -14.31 -13.54 3.14
C LYS A 225 -14.07 -13.35 1.62
N PRO A 226 -12.92 -12.78 1.22
CA PRO A 226 -12.68 -12.43 -0.18
C PRO A 226 -12.60 -13.66 -1.09
N ALA A 227 -13.06 -13.49 -2.33
CA ALA A 227 -12.83 -14.47 -3.41
C ALA A 227 -11.42 -14.24 -3.99
N LEU A 228 -10.52 -15.19 -3.79
CA LEU A 228 -9.11 -15.07 -4.20
C LEU A 228 -8.68 -16.12 -5.23
N SER A 229 -9.62 -16.93 -5.73
CA SER A 229 -9.33 -18.03 -6.65
C SER A 229 -8.80 -17.56 -8.00
N HIS A 230 -9.20 -16.38 -8.47
CA HIS A 230 -8.74 -15.80 -9.74
C HIS A 230 -7.26 -15.39 -9.71
N LEU A 231 -6.68 -15.21 -8.51
CA LEU A 231 -5.27 -14.86 -8.32
C LEU A 231 -4.34 -16.09 -8.32
N GLY A 232 -4.90 -17.30 -8.48
CA GLY A 232 -4.13 -18.54 -8.52
C GLY A 232 -3.30 -18.79 -7.27
N GLU A 233 -2.01 -19.10 -7.45
CA GLU A 233 -1.10 -19.44 -6.36
C GLU A 233 -0.83 -18.27 -5.41
N SER A 234 -0.71 -17.05 -5.93
CA SER A 234 -0.49 -15.86 -5.09
C SER A 234 -1.70 -15.59 -4.19
N GLY A 235 -2.92 -15.83 -4.69
CA GLY A 235 -4.14 -15.81 -3.88
C GLY A 235 -4.17 -16.91 -2.82
N ALA A 236 -3.71 -18.12 -3.17
CA ALA A 236 -3.60 -19.23 -2.21
C ALA A 236 -2.63 -18.91 -1.07
N LEU A 237 -1.50 -18.26 -1.34
CA LEU A 237 -0.55 -17.81 -0.31
C LEU A 237 -1.16 -16.75 0.62
N LEU A 238 -2.03 -15.87 0.13
CA LEU A 238 -2.77 -14.94 0.99
C LEU A 238 -3.80 -15.68 1.86
N LEU A 239 -4.54 -16.64 1.30
CA LEU A 239 -5.46 -17.49 2.06
C LEU A 239 -4.73 -18.29 3.15
N ILE A 240 -3.51 -18.78 2.87
CA ILE A 240 -2.69 -19.47 3.88
C ILE A 240 -2.47 -18.62 5.13
N ARG A 241 -2.35 -17.28 5.02
CA ARG A 241 -2.25 -16.40 6.19
C ARG A 241 -3.50 -16.43 7.07
N PHE A 242 -4.69 -16.70 6.52
CA PHE A 242 -5.93 -16.80 7.30
C PHE A 242 -5.86 -17.97 8.29
N ALA A 243 -5.11 -19.03 7.94
CA ALA A 243 -4.92 -20.19 8.79
C ALA A 243 -4.13 -19.89 10.09
N SER A 244 -3.52 -18.70 10.22
CA SER A 244 -2.84 -18.29 11.45
C SER A 244 -3.77 -17.89 12.59
N ILE A 245 -5.04 -17.64 12.31
CA ILE A 245 -6.05 -17.30 13.33
C ILE A 245 -7.19 -18.31 13.33
N SER A 246 -7.72 -18.64 14.51
CA SER A 246 -8.71 -19.72 14.65
C SER A 246 -9.98 -19.51 13.82
N LYS A 247 -10.44 -18.26 13.68
CA LYS A 247 -11.62 -17.92 12.84
C LYS A 247 -11.34 -18.16 11.36
N GLY A 248 -10.16 -17.78 10.88
CA GLY A 248 -9.74 -18.00 9.49
C GLY A 248 -9.49 -19.47 9.19
N PHE A 249 -8.85 -20.20 10.12
CA PHE A 249 -8.71 -21.66 10.06
C PHE A 249 -10.07 -22.35 9.91
N SER A 250 -11.04 -22.02 10.77
CA SER A 250 -12.38 -22.64 10.73
C SER A 250 -13.07 -22.39 9.39
N TYR A 251 -13.04 -21.14 8.90
CA TYR A 251 -13.57 -20.75 7.60
C TYR A 251 -12.95 -21.55 6.43
N LEU A 252 -11.62 -21.73 6.44
CA LEU A 252 -10.92 -22.49 5.40
C LEU A 252 -11.19 -23.99 5.50
N ASN A 253 -11.29 -24.52 6.73
CA ASN A 253 -11.51 -25.93 6.99
C ASN A 253 -12.90 -26.38 6.53
N GLU A 254 -13.94 -25.58 6.80
CA GLU A 254 -15.32 -25.82 6.32
C GLU A 254 -15.41 -25.92 4.79
N ARG A 255 -14.48 -25.29 4.06
CA ARG A 255 -14.40 -25.31 2.59
C ARG A 255 -13.45 -26.37 2.04
N GLY A 256 -12.90 -27.23 2.90
CA GLY A 256 -11.93 -28.26 2.51
C GLY A 256 -10.56 -27.71 2.06
N PHE A 257 -10.28 -26.42 2.26
CA PHE A 257 -9.03 -25.80 1.83
C PHE A 257 -7.84 -26.33 2.63
N ILE A 258 -7.99 -26.50 3.95
CA ILE A 258 -6.92 -26.97 4.85
C ILE A 258 -6.45 -28.37 4.44
N THR A 259 -7.37 -29.34 4.28
CA THR A 259 -7.04 -30.70 3.88
C THR A 259 -6.37 -30.75 2.50
N LYS A 260 -6.89 -29.98 1.54
CA LYS A 260 -6.31 -29.90 0.20
C LYS A 260 -4.88 -29.35 0.22
N GLU A 261 -4.63 -28.26 0.95
CA GLU A 261 -3.30 -27.68 1.06
C GLU A 261 -2.35 -28.55 1.89
N LEU A 262 -2.81 -29.30 2.90
CA LEU A 262 -1.96 -30.26 3.62
C LEU A 262 -1.36 -31.30 2.67
N GLU A 263 -2.19 -31.93 1.82
CA GLU A 263 -1.71 -32.91 0.84
C GLU A 263 -0.82 -32.28 -0.23
N ARG A 264 -1.18 -31.09 -0.72
CA ARG A 264 -0.38 -30.35 -1.70
C ARG A 264 1.00 -29.98 -1.15
N TRP A 265 1.07 -29.48 0.07
CA TRP A 265 2.33 -29.11 0.71
C TRP A 265 3.19 -30.33 0.99
N ARG A 266 2.59 -31.43 1.46
CA ARG A 266 3.27 -32.70 1.67
C ARG A 266 3.87 -33.25 0.37
N ARG A 267 3.13 -33.23 -0.74
CA ARG A 267 3.54 -33.87 -2.00
C ARG A 267 4.59 -33.06 -2.77
N GLU A 268 4.43 -31.74 -2.87
CA GLU A 268 5.22 -30.94 -3.82
C GLU A 268 5.61 -29.55 -3.29
N TYR A 269 4.74 -28.89 -2.52
CA TYR A 269 4.94 -27.46 -2.25
C TYR A 269 6.06 -27.18 -1.24
N ASN A 270 6.36 -28.09 -0.31
CA ASN A 270 7.52 -27.93 0.60
C ASN A 270 8.83 -27.83 -0.19
N ILE A 271 9.00 -28.65 -1.23
CA ILE A 271 10.18 -28.62 -2.10
C ILE A 271 10.21 -27.33 -2.90
N ARG A 272 9.06 -26.92 -3.46
CA ARG A 272 8.93 -25.67 -4.20
C ARG A 272 9.17 -24.43 -3.34
N TYR A 273 8.78 -24.46 -2.06
CA TYR A 273 9.01 -23.37 -1.12
C TYR A 273 10.51 -23.10 -0.96
N VAL A 274 11.35 -24.15 -0.92
CA VAL A 274 12.81 -23.99 -0.92
C VAL A 274 13.27 -23.23 -2.15
N ASP A 275 12.78 -23.56 -3.34
CA ASP A 275 13.14 -22.84 -4.57
C ASP A 275 12.78 -21.36 -4.50
N ILE A 276 11.60 -21.04 -3.98
CA ILE A 276 11.13 -19.65 -3.83
C ILE A 276 12.03 -18.88 -2.86
N VAL A 277 12.33 -19.47 -1.69
CA VAL A 277 13.21 -18.84 -0.70
C VAL A 277 14.62 -18.65 -1.23
N GLU A 278 15.19 -19.68 -1.86
CA GLU A 278 16.53 -19.59 -2.46
C GLU A 278 16.57 -18.56 -3.59
N GLN A 279 15.51 -18.45 -4.39
CA GLN A 279 15.40 -17.42 -5.42
C GLN A 279 15.37 -16.02 -4.80
N HIS A 280 14.54 -15.76 -3.79
CA HIS A 280 14.49 -14.45 -3.13
C HIS A 280 15.82 -14.07 -2.48
N LEU A 281 16.51 -15.05 -1.85
CA LEU A 281 17.84 -14.83 -1.29
C LEU A 281 18.87 -14.55 -2.38
N ASN A 282 18.79 -15.25 -3.52
CA ASN A 282 19.68 -15.03 -4.65
C ASN A 282 19.50 -13.62 -5.23
N ASP A 283 18.26 -13.20 -5.46
CA ASP A 283 17.90 -11.88 -6.00
C ASP A 283 18.36 -10.74 -5.08
N ALA A 284 18.39 -10.95 -3.76
CA ALA A 284 18.75 -9.92 -2.79
C ALA A 284 20.24 -9.90 -2.38
N LEU A 285 20.88 -11.06 -2.29
CA LEU A 285 22.23 -11.21 -1.78
C LEU A 285 23.29 -11.34 -2.88
N THR A 286 22.86 -11.56 -4.11
CA THR A 286 23.77 -11.68 -5.25
C THR A 286 23.46 -10.64 -6.32
N THR A 287 24.42 -10.42 -7.23
CA THR A 287 24.21 -9.54 -8.40
C THR A 287 23.66 -10.28 -9.61
N TRP A 288 23.26 -11.54 -9.45
CA TRP A 288 22.76 -12.35 -10.54
C TRP A 288 21.30 -11.99 -10.84
N THR A 289 21.05 -11.57 -12.08
CA THR A 289 19.70 -11.34 -12.60
C THR A 289 19.43 -12.33 -13.73
N ARG A 290 18.27 -12.99 -13.69
CA ARG A 290 17.78 -13.80 -14.81
C ARG A 290 17.16 -12.88 -15.87
N GLY A 291 17.77 -12.81 -17.05
CA GLY A 291 17.11 -12.30 -18.25
C GLY A 291 16.27 -13.40 -18.93
N HIS A 292 15.54 -13.05 -19.99
CA HIS A 292 14.92 -14.05 -20.87
C HIS A 292 16.00 -14.94 -21.50
N GLY A 293 16.28 -16.08 -20.87
CA GLY A 293 17.14 -17.15 -21.37
C GLY A 293 18.58 -17.18 -20.85
N ASP A 294 19.06 -16.16 -20.13
CA ASP A 294 20.47 -16.10 -19.70
C ASP A 294 20.65 -15.39 -18.35
N THR A 295 21.41 -16.02 -17.44
CA THR A 295 21.80 -15.42 -16.15
C THR A 295 23.01 -14.52 -16.32
N ARG A 296 22.89 -13.22 -16.03
CA ARG A 296 24.00 -12.25 -16.12
C ARG A 296 24.24 -11.58 -14.78
N ARG A 297 25.51 -11.29 -14.48
CA ARG A 297 25.90 -10.44 -13.35
C ARG A 297 25.63 -8.99 -13.72
N SER A 298 24.85 -8.30 -12.91
CA SER A 298 24.66 -6.85 -13.02
C SER A 298 25.83 -6.11 -12.37
N ASN A 299 26.30 -5.05 -13.03
CA ASN A 299 27.29 -4.12 -12.47
C ASN A 299 26.63 -3.02 -11.61
N GLN A 300 25.30 -2.97 -11.51
CA GLN A 300 24.61 -2.02 -10.63
C GLN A 300 24.62 -2.52 -9.18
N ARG A 301 25.26 -1.76 -8.29
CA ARG A 301 25.11 -1.92 -6.84
C ARG A 301 23.75 -1.33 -6.43
N THR A 302 22.69 -2.14 -6.54
CA THR A 302 21.40 -1.79 -5.94
C THR A 302 21.50 -1.88 -4.41
N PRO A 303 20.75 -1.06 -3.66
CA PRO A 303 20.61 -1.24 -2.21
C PRO A 303 20.15 -2.67 -1.92
N ARG A 304 20.75 -3.35 -0.93
CA ARG A 304 20.35 -4.72 -0.55
C ARG A 304 18.88 -4.70 -0.11
N PRO A 305 17.95 -5.30 -0.87
CA PRO A 305 16.55 -5.28 -0.48
C PRO A 305 16.33 -6.16 0.74
N SER A 306 15.36 -5.79 1.58
CA SER A 306 14.89 -6.68 2.66
C SER A 306 14.21 -7.90 2.04
N VAL A 307 14.67 -9.10 2.41
CA VAL A 307 14.06 -10.35 1.96
C VAL A 307 12.96 -10.74 2.93
N PHE A 308 11.71 -10.59 2.49
CA PHE A 308 10.56 -11.13 3.21
C PHE A 308 10.26 -12.53 2.70
N LEU A 309 10.17 -13.49 3.62
CA LEU A 309 9.83 -14.87 3.28
C LEU A 309 8.31 -14.97 3.03
N PRO A 310 7.88 -15.72 2.00
CA PRO A 310 6.47 -16.04 1.83
C PRO A 310 5.90 -16.78 3.04
N PRO A 311 4.59 -16.71 3.30
CA PRO A 311 3.98 -17.45 4.39
C PRO A 311 4.09 -18.96 4.15
N HIS A 312 4.74 -19.68 5.07
CA HIS A 312 4.79 -21.14 5.06
C HIS A 312 3.53 -21.72 5.70
N PHE A 313 2.81 -22.61 5.01
CA PHE A 313 1.50 -23.11 5.47
C PHE A 313 1.54 -23.76 6.86
N TYR A 314 2.51 -24.64 7.10
CA TYR A 314 2.66 -25.27 8.42
C TYR A 314 2.98 -24.25 9.52
N GLY A 315 3.83 -23.24 9.24
CA GLY A 315 4.11 -22.17 10.20
C GLY A 315 2.92 -21.27 10.48
N GLN A 316 1.98 -21.12 9.53
CA GLN A 316 0.71 -20.43 9.78
C GLN A 316 -0.17 -21.26 10.73
N LEU A 317 -0.34 -22.55 10.46
CA LEU A 317 -1.16 -23.45 11.29
C LEU A 317 -0.66 -23.57 12.74
N SER A 318 0.64 -23.48 12.96
CA SER A 318 1.23 -23.62 14.30
C SER A 318 0.98 -22.40 15.22
N ASN A 319 0.37 -21.31 14.72
CA ASN A 319 0.05 -20.12 15.51
C ASN A 319 -1.12 -20.30 16.50
N HIS A 320 -1.89 -21.39 16.41
CA HIS A 320 -2.98 -21.66 17.34
C HIS A 320 -3.10 -23.15 17.66
N LYS A 321 -3.60 -23.46 18.88
CA LYS A 321 -3.61 -24.83 19.45
C LYS A 321 -4.21 -25.88 18.52
N THR A 322 -5.34 -25.58 17.89
CA THR A 322 -6.01 -26.51 16.96
C THR A 322 -5.14 -26.88 15.76
N GLY A 323 -4.47 -25.90 15.15
CA GLY A 323 -3.59 -26.12 14.02
C GLY A 323 -2.30 -26.83 14.44
N SER A 324 -1.74 -26.47 15.60
CA SER A 324 -0.59 -27.19 16.19
C SER A 324 -0.89 -28.67 16.42
N SER A 325 -2.05 -28.99 17.01
CA SER A 325 -2.48 -30.38 17.27
C SER A 325 -2.64 -31.19 15.97
N LEU A 326 -3.15 -30.53 14.92
CA LEU A 326 -3.29 -31.14 13.59
C LEU A 326 -1.93 -31.49 12.98
N LEU A 327 -0.94 -30.58 13.12
CA LEU A 327 0.41 -30.80 12.62
C LEU A 327 1.16 -31.90 13.39
N GLU A 328 1.04 -31.93 14.72
CA GLU A 328 1.61 -32.99 15.56
C GLU A 328 1.11 -34.37 15.15
N ALA A 329 -0.18 -34.50 14.84
CA ALA A 329 -0.78 -35.77 14.47
C ALA A 329 -0.39 -36.25 13.06
N GLN A 330 -0.28 -35.34 12.07
CA GLN A 330 -0.24 -35.73 10.65
C GLN A 330 1.05 -35.40 9.90
N ILE A 331 1.86 -34.46 10.39
CA ILE A 331 2.98 -33.90 9.64
C ILE A 331 4.31 -34.11 10.37
N PHE A 332 4.33 -33.87 11.68
CA PHE A 332 5.56 -33.86 12.47
C PHE A 332 6.32 -35.21 12.46
N PRO A 333 5.66 -36.38 12.61
CA PRO A 333 6.37 -37.67 12.59
C PRO A 333 7.07 -37.94 11.26
N ALA A 334 6.43 -37.57 10.14
CA ALA A 334 7.00 -37.74 8.80
C ALA A 334 8.23 -36.84 8.60
N LEU A 335 8.15 -35.56 9.00
CA LEU A 335 9.27 -34.62 8.90
C LEU A 335 10.49 -35.07 9.70
N VAL A 336 10.30 -35.55 10.94
CA VAL A 336 11.40 -36.05 11.78
C VAL A 336 12.03 -37.29 11.15
N ASN A 337 11.21 -38.20 10.63
CA ASN A 337 11.69 -39.40 9.94
C ASN A 337 12.50 -39.06 8.68
N ASP A 338 12.05 -38.10 7.89
CA ASP A 338 12.77 -37.61 6.71
C ASP A 338 14.13 -37.03 7.10
N ILE A 339 14.20 -36.18 8.13
CA ILE A 339 15.45 -35.56 8.57
C ILE A 339 16.46 -36.60 9.09
N ARG A 340 15.99 -37.65 9.77
CA ARG A 340 16.86 -38.72 10.31
C ARG A 340 17.40 -39.67 9.26
N ASN A 341 16.59 -40.00 8.26
CA ASN A 341 16.87 -41.12 7.36
C ASN A 341 17.37 -40.68 5.97
N ILE A 342 17.30 -39.40 5.62
CA ILE A 342 17.82 -38.92 4.33
C ILE A 342 19.35 -38.99 4.34
N SER A 343 19.92 -39.83 3.47
CA SER A 343 21.36 -40.05 3.29
C SER A 343 22.11 -38.86 2.67
N ALA A 344 21.38 -37.85 2.17
CA ALA A 344 21.93 -36.65 1.50
C ALA A 344 22.93 -36.97 0.37
N SER A 345 22.74 -38.10 -0.32
CA SER A 345 23.65 -38.63 -1.34
C SER A 345 23.47 -38.01 -2.72
N SER A 346 22.29 -37.46 -3.02
CA SER A 346 21.97 -36.81 -4.29
C SER A 346 21.48 -35.37 -4.09
N TRP A 347 21.48 -34.56 -5.15
CA TRP A 347 20.90 -33.22 -5.12
C TRP A 347 19.41 -33.24 -4.76
N GLU A 348 18.69 -34.27 -5.16
CA GLU A 348 17.28 -34.46 -4.80
C GLU A 348 17.11 -34.73 -3.30
N ASP A 349 17.97 -35.57 -2.73
CA ASP A 349 18.00 -35.86 -1.28
C ASP A 349 18.29 -34.58 -0.48
N ILE A 350 19.29 -33.81 -0.91
CA ILE A 350 19.63 -32.51 -0.28
C ILE A 350 18.44 -31.56 -0.34
N LYS A 351 17.73 -31.50 -1.48
CA LYS A 351 16.56 -30.63 -1.63
C LYS A 351 15.39 -31.05 -0.73
N ARG A 352 15.15 -32.37 -0.60
CA ARG A 352 14.15 -32.92 0.34
C ARG A 352 14.53 -32.60 1.78
N LEU A 353 15.80 -32.75 2.16
CA LEU A 353 16.29 -32.39 3.48
C LEU A 353 16.08 -30.90 3.78
N LYS A 354 16.42 -30.00 2.84
CA LYS A 354 16.15 -28.56 2.96
C LYS A 354 14.66 -28.28 3.16
N ALA A 355 13.80 -28.95 2.38
CA ALA A 355 12.35 -28.78 2.48
C ALA A 355 11.82 -29.20 3.86
N ALA A 356 12.27 -30.34 4.38
CA ALA A 356 11.92 -30.81 5.71
C ALA A 356 12.41 -29.87 6.81
N LEU A 357 13.63 -29.33 6.69
CA LEU A 357 14.19 -28.36 7.65
C LEU A 357 13.41 -27.04 7.65
N TRP A 358 13.08 -26.48 6.48
CA TRP A 358 12.26 -25.27 6.39
C TRP A 358 10.86 -25.46 6.98
N ALA A 359 10.23 -26.61 6.69
CA ALA A 359 8.95 -26.98 7.28
C ALA A 359 9.04 -27.11 8.81
N LEU A 360 10.08 -27.75 9.33
CA LEU A 360 10.27 -27.92 10.77
C LEU A 360 10.55 -26.59 11.50
N VAL A 361 11.43 -25.76 10.94
CA VAL A 361 11.77 -24.45 11.54
C VAL A 361 10.55 -23.55 11.59
N THR A 362 9.77 -23.48 10.51
CA THR A 362 8.59 -22.60 10.46
C THR A 362 7.47 -23.03 11.42
N THR A 363 7.30 -24.33 11.67
CA THR A 363 6.32 -24.83 12.66
C THR A 363 6.70 -24.55 14.11
N THR A 364 7.98 -24.34 14.38
CA THR A 364 8.54 -24.33 15.74
C THR A 364 8.94 -22.95 16.21
N LEU A 365 9.18 -22.02 15.28
CA LEU A 365 9.35 -20.59 15.54
C LEU A 365 8.12 -19.93 16.19
N THR A 366 6.91 -20.45 15.93
CA THR A 366 5.66 -19.80 16.35
C THR A 366 4.93 -20.52 17.49
N SER A 367 5.44 -21.66 17.96
CA SER A 367 4.67 -22.57 18.80
C SER A 367 5.34 -22.99 20.10
N THR A 368 4.50 -23.45 21.01
CA THR A 368 4.82 -24.28 22.17
C THR A 368 5.38 -25.66 21.79
N LEU A 369 5.52 -25.99 20.49
CA LEU A 369 6.05 -27.27 20.00
C LEU A 369 7.58 -27.38 20.16
N THR A 370 8.23 -26.31 20.63
CA THR A 370 9.63 -26.34 21.05
C THR A 370 9.87 -27.44 22.08
N SER A 371 8.93 -27.68 23.01
CA SER A 371 9.03 -28.79 23.96
C SER A 371 8.94 -30.16 23.28
N THR A 372 8.05 -30.30 22.29
CA THR A 372 7.86 -31.54 21.53
C THR A 372 9.11 -31.87 20.70
N LEU A 373 9.67 -30.87 20.01
CA LEU A 373 10.95 -30.97 19.28
C LEU A 373 12.08 -31.48 20.17
N THR A 374 12.29 -30.87 21.35
CA THR A 374 13.38 -31.25 22.24
C THR A 374 13.27 -32.69 22.71
N SER A 375 12.05 -33.20 22.90
CA SER A 375 11.85 -34.61 23.28
C SER A 375 12.11 -35.57 22.11
N THR A 376 11.79 -35.16 20.88
CA THR A 376 11.85 -36.03 19.69
C THR A 376 13.14 -35.95 18.89
N LEU A 377 14.02 -34.96 19.10
CA LEU A 377 15.32 -34.86 18.41
C LEU A 377 16.49 -35.32 19.27
N VAL A 378 16.34 -35.33 20.60
CA VAL A 378 17.39 -35.77 21.55
C VAL A 378 17.44 -37.30 21.71
N HIS A 379 16.38 -38.01 21.29
CA HIS A 379 16.28 -39.47 21.25
C HIS A 379 16.01 -39.95 19.83
#